data_AF-A0AAD8EZ62-F1
#
_entry.id   AF-A0AAD8EZ62-F1
#
_cell.length_a   1.000
_cell.length_b   1.000
_cell.length_c   1.000
_cell.angle_alpha   90.00
_cell.angle_beta   90.00
_cell.angle_gamma   90.00
#
_symmetry.space_group_name_H-M   'P 1'
#
loop_
_entity.id
_entity.type
_entity.pdbx_description
1 polymer ?
#
loop_
_entity_poly.entity_id
_entity_poly.type
_entity_poly.pdbx_seq_one_letter_code
_entity_poly.pdbx_strand_id
1 'polypeptide(L)'
;MSANQQPKAMHTEVVIVGNGPSAIALSVMLAGNRPYYNGHTISNEYLTKRLQENPGLALTEMDLPTLSEGLEGRSNNPVALLFDSLFHPDADLGADNPPALDWKYQKTCEIPHVVLGKTKPGGTWQASH
;
A
#
# COMPACT_ATOMS: atom_id res chain seq x y z
N MET A 1 -21.16 -30.19 30.06
CA MET A 1 -21.93 -29.75 28.89
C MET A 1 -21.32 -28.43 28.43
N SER A 2 -20.46 -28.44 27.41
CA SER A 2 -19.81 -27.22 26.93
C SER A 2 -20.80 -26.51 26.01
N ALA A 3 -21.17 -25.28 26.35
CA ALA A 3 -22.09 -24.48 25.55
C ALA A 3 -21.49 -24.28 24.15
N ASN A 4 -22.23 -24.74 23.13
CA ASN A 4 -21.88 -24.59 21.74
C ASN A 4 -22.07 -23.11 21.40
N GLN A 5 -21.02 -22.32 21.54
CA GLN A 5 -21.05 -20.89 21.28
C GLN A 5 -21.16 -20.71 19.77
N GLN A 6 -22.38 -20.47 19.30
CA GLN A 6 -22.64 -20.19 17.89
C GLN A 6 -21.72 -19.04 17.44
N PRO A 7 -21.05 -19.17 16.29
CA PRO A 7 -20.16 -18.12 15.81
C PRO A 7 -20.97 -16.83 15.66
N LYS A 8 -20.54 -15.78 16.36
CA LYS A 8 -21.14 -14.45 16.26
C LYS A 8 -21.00 -13.99 14.81
N ALA A 9 -22.13 -13.80 14.12
CA ALA A 9 -22.13 -13.29 12.77
C ALA A 9 -21.39 -11.93 12.74
N MET A 10 -20.35 -11.84 11.91
CA MET A 10 -19.60 -10.61 11.69
C MET A 10 -20.08 -10.00 10.38
N HIS A 11 -20.61 -8.78 10.46
CA HIS A 11 -20.95 -7.99 9.28
C HIS A 11 -19.76 -7.11 8.91
N THR A 12 -19.40 -7.12 7.63
CA THR A 12 -18.31 -6.32 7.08
C THR A 12 -18.66 -5.95 5.64
N GLU A 13 -18.14 -4.84 5.15
CA GLU A 13 -18.44 -4.38 3.78
C GLU A 13 -17.55 -5.09 2.76
N VAL A 14 -16.29 -5.33 3.12
CA VAL A 14 -15.29 -5.89 2.22
C VAL A 14 -14.67 -7.16 2.79
N VAL A 15 -14.59 -8.20 1.97
CA VAL A 15 -13.86 -9.43 2.27
C VAL A 15 -12.65 -9.51 1.34
N ILE A 16 -11.44 -9.45 1.91
CA ILE A 16 -10.19 -9.67 1.17
C ILE A 16 -9.86 -11.16 1.20
N VAL A 17 -9.73 -11.78 0.02
CA VAL A 17 -9.36 -13.20 -0.11
C VAL A 17 -7.87 -13.32 -0.46
N GLY A 18 -7.13 -13.97 0.42
CA GLY A 18 -5.67 -14.03 0.42
C GLY A 18 -5.10 -13.14 1.52
N ASN A 19 -4.03 -13.59 2.18
CA ASN A 19 -3.38 -12.88 3.29
C ASN A 19 -1.88 -12.64 3.04
N GLY A 20 -1.50 -12.53 1.77
CA GLY A 20 -0.15 -12.15 1.35
C GLY A 20 0.11 -10.63 1.44
N PRO A 21 1.27 -10.18 0.96
CA PRO A 21 1.72 -8.78 1.04
C PRO A 21 0.70 -7.77 0.53
N SER A 22 0.14 -8.01 -0.66
CA SER A 22 -0.84 -7.14 -1.30
C SER A 22 -2.14 -7.04 -0.51
N ALA A 23 -2.59 -8.13 0.09
CA ALA A 23 -3.79 -8.14 0.91
C ALA A 23 -3.59 -7.37 2.22
N ILE A 24 -2.41 -7.47 2.83
CA ILE A 24 -2.07 -6.69 4.03
C ILE A 24 -1.95 -5.20 3.67
N ALA A 25 -1.29 -4.86 2.56
CA ALA A 25 -1.21 -3.48 2.08
C ALA A 25 -2.60 -2.88 1.83
N LEU A 26 -3.48 -3.62 1.15
CA LEU A 26 -4.87 -3.20 0.93
C LEU A 26 -5.62 -3.05 2.26
N SER A 27 -5.45 -3.99 3.20
CA SER A 27 -6.08 -3.92 4.52
C SER A 27 -5.68 -2.65 5.29
N VAL A 28 -4.40 -2.28 5.26
CA VAL A 28 -3.91 -1.02 5.86
C VAL A 28 -4.59 0.20 5.23
N MET A 29 -4.76 0.20 3.90
CA MET A 29 -5.48 1.27 3.20
C MET A 29 -6.96 1.30 3.57
N LEU A 30 -7.67 0.17 3.53
CA LEU A 30 -9.08 0.10 3.91
C LEU A 30 -9.30 0.45 5.39
N ALA A 31 -8.31 0.25 6.26
CA ALA A 31 -8.36 0.70 7.65
C ALA A 31 -8.30 2.22 7.80
N GLY A 32 -8.22 2.99 6.70
CA GLY A 32 -8.21 4.46 6.71
C GLY A 32 -6.81 5.07 6.63
N ASN A 33 -5.75 4.28 6.47
CA ASN A 33 -4.41 4.82 6.25
C ASN A 33 -4.24 5.20 4.78
N ARG A 34 -3.85 6.44 4.52
CA ARG A 34 -3.69 6.99 3.18
C ARG A 34 -2.24 7.45 2.98
N PRO A 35 -1.56 7.02 1.91
CA PRO A 35 -0.20 7.45 1.61
C PRO A 35 -0.22 8.85 0.96
N TYR A 36 0.59 9.76 1.47
CA TYR A 36 0.75 11.11 0.95
C TYR A 36 2.22 11.37 0.61
N TYR A 37 2.46 12.03 -0.52
CA TYR A 37 3.80 12.52 -0.83
C TYR A 37 4.25 13.56 0.22
N ASN A 38 5.44 13.35 0.79
CA ASN A 38 5.96 14.18 1.88
C ASN A 38 6.87 15.33 1.41
N GLY A 39 7.08 15.45 0.09
CA GLY A 39 7.90 16.51 -0.50
C GLY A 39 9.39 16.17 -0.62
N HIS A 40 9.82 14.97 -0.21
CA HIS A 40 11.19 14.53 -0.43
C HIS A 40 11.49 14.37 -1.93
N THR A 41 12.55 15.00 -2.39
CA THR A 41 13.05 14.83 -3.75
C THR A 41 13.53 13.39 -3.96
N ILE A 42 13.06 12.76 -5.02
CA ILE A 42 13.54 11.47 -5.50
C ILE A 42 14.35 11.68 -6.79
N SER A 43 15.24 10.75 -7.13
CA SER A 43 16.13 10.91 -8.28
C SER A 43 15.41 11.07 -9.63
N ASN A 44 14.16 10.57 -9.73
CA ASN A 44 13.32 10.83 -10.89
C ASN A 44 12.64 12.20 -10.78
N GLU A 45 13.21 13.20 -11.45
CA GLU A 45 12.69 14.57 -11.47
C GLU A 45 11.28 14.67 -12.10
N TYR A 46 10.98 13.87 -13.13
CA TYR A 46 9.67 13.85 -13.77
C TYR A 46 8.58 13.35 -12.83
N LEU A 47 8.87 12.26 -12.11
CA LEU A 47 7.96 11.73 -11.09
C LEU A 47 7.78 12.74 -9.94
N THR A 48 8.88 13.34 -9.47
CA THR A 48 8.82 14.40 -8.45
C THR A 48 7.89 15.53 -8.86
N LYS A 49 8.00 16.01 -10.10
CA LYS A 49 7.16 17.07 -10.64
C LYS A 49 5.68 16.67 -10.67
N ARG A 50 5.36 15.47 -11.17
CA ARG A 50 3.96 14.96 -11.23
C ARG A 50 3.34 14.82 -9.84
N LEU A 51 4.12 14.40 -8.84
CA LEU A 51 3.67 14.33 -7.44
C LEU A 51 3.37 15.73 -6.86
N GLN A 52 4.17 16.73 -7.25
CA GLN A 52 3.99 18.11 -6.82
C GLN A 52 2.82 18.83 -7.51
N GLU A 53 2.31 18.33 -8.64
CA GLU A 53 1.15 18.89 -9.34
C GLU A 53 -0.16 18.73 -8.55
N ASN A 54 -0.23 17.75 -7.64
CA ASN A 54 -1.43 17.46 -6.85
C ASN A 54 -1.14 17.51 -5.34
N PRO A 55 -0.71 18.66 -4.80
CA PRO A 55 -0.35 18.75 -3.39
C PRO A 55 -1.61 18.54 -2.53
N GLY A 56 -1.50 17.64 -1.55
CA GLY A 56 -2.57 17.38 -0.58
C GLY A 56 -3.56 16.28 -0.98
N LEU A 57 -3.43 15.66 -2.15
CA LEU A 57 -4.14 14.42 -2.46
C LEU A 57 -3.40 13.19 -1.91
N ALA A 58 -4.13 12.15 -1.53
CA ALA A 58 -3.49 10.86 -1.28
C ALA A 58 -3.00 10.28 -2.60
N LEU A 59 -1.91 9.50 -2.59
CA LEU A 59 -1.39 8.84 -3.78
C LEU A 59 -2.46 7.98 -4.48
N THR A 60 -3.35 7.35 -3.70
CA THR A 60 -4.46 6.54 -4.19
C THR A 60 -5.56 7.33 -4.91
N GLU A 61 -5.55 8.66 -4.78
CA GLU A 61 -6.51 9.59 -5.40
C GLU A 61 -5.90 10.31 -6.61
N MET A 62 -4.59 10.16 -6.82
CA MET A 62 -3.88 10.70 -7.98
C MET A 62 -4.01 9.75 -9.17
N ASP A 63 -3.66 10.24 -10.36
CA ASP A 63 -3.60 9.42 -11.58
C ASP A 63 -2.37 8.48 -11.54
N LEU A 64 -2.57 7.29 -10.98
CA LEU A 64 -1.54 6.27 -10.85
C LEU A 64 -0.91 5.85 -12.19
N PRO A 65 -1.67 5.63 -13.29
CA PRO A 65 -1.09 5.43 -14.62
C PRO A 65 -0.09 6.51 -15.02
N THR A 66 -0.48 7.78 -14.90
CA THR A 66 0.40 8.92 -15.24
C THR A 66 1.61 8.98 -14.31
N LEU A 67 1.45 8.73 -13.01
CA LEU A 67 2.58 8.68 -12.07
C LEU A 67 3.54 7.51 -12.36
N SER A 68 3.04 6.39 -12.86
CA SER A 68 3.85 5.20 -13.10
C SER A 68 4.52 5.17 -14.47
N GLU A 69 4.21 6.12 -15.35
CA GLU A 69 4.75 6.15 -16.71
C GLU A 69 6.26 6.37 -16.71
N GLY A 70 6.98 5.52 -17.46
CA GLY A 70 8.43 5.58 -17.59
C GLY A 70 9.20 4.99 -16.41
N LEU A 71 8.51 4.37 -15.44
CA LEU A 71 9.17 3.61 -14.38
C LEU A 71 9.62 2.23 -14.91
N GLU A 72 10.86 1.89 -14.63
CA GLU A 72 11.47 0.61 -15.00
C GLU A 72 11.86 -0.16 -13.72
N GLY A 73 11.88 -1.49 -13.80
CA GLY A 73 12.31 -2.32 -12.67
C GLY A 73 11.91 -3.78 -12.81
N ARG A 74 11.87 -4.50 -11.68
CA ARG A 74 11.71 -5.97 -11.65
C ARG A 74 10.27 -6.46 -11.73
N SER A 75 9.30 -5.56 -11.67
CA SER A 75 7.88 -5.88 -11.68
C SER A 75 7.24 -5.46 -13.00
N ASN A 76 6.34 -6.29 -13.53
CA ASN A 76 5.49 -5.92 -14.67
C ASN A 76 4.27 -5.08 -14.25
N ASN A 77 4.08 -4.85 -12.95
CA ASN A 77 3.01 -3.99 -12.45
C ASN A 77 3.54 -2.56 -12.25
N PRO A 78 3.10 -1.58 -13.07
CA PRO A 78 3.61 -0.21 -13.00
C PRO A 78 3.31 0.47 -11.66
N VAL A 79 2.17 0.15 -11.03
CA VAL A 79 1.83 0.68 -9.70
C VAL A 79 2.76 0.08 -8.63
N ALA A 80 3.16 -1.18 -8.76
CA ALA A 80 4.14 -1.75 -7.84
C ALA A 80 5.49 -1.03 -7.97
N LEU A 81 5.95 -0.76 -9.19
CA LEU A 81 7.18 0.01 -9.44
C LEU A 81 7.10 1.43 -8.86
N LEU A 82 5.94 2.09 -8.98
CA LEU A 82 5.70 3.39 -8.37
C LEU A 82 5.81 3.32 -6.85
N PHE A 83 5.16 2.35 -6.21
CA PHE A 83 5.25 2.18 -4.76
C PHE A 83 6.69 1.89 -4.33
N ASP A 84 7.41 1.01 -5.02
CA ASP A 84 8.82 0.69 -4.71
C ASP A 84 9.71 1.93 -4.82
N SER A 85 9.56 2.71 -5.90
CA SER A 85 10.32 3.95 -6.14
C SER A 85 10.08 5.03 -5.08
N LEU A 86 8.91 5.02 -4.43
CA LEU A 86 8.53 6.00 -3.41
C LEU A 86 8.82 5.54 -1.98
N PHE A 87 8.70 4.25 -1.70
CA PHE A 87 9.01 3.70 -0.38
C PHE A 87 10.51 3.52 -0.16
N HIS A 88 11.26 3.15 -1.22
CA HIS A 88 12.70 2.96 -1.15
C HIS A 88 13.37 3.60 -2.39
N PRO A 89 13.47 4.94 -2.43
CA PRO A 89 14.06 5.64 -3.57
C PRO A 89 15.49 5.16 -3.83
N ASP A 90 15.79 4.80 -5.09
CA ASP A 90 17.11 4.35 -5.56
C ASP A 90 17.66 3.08 -4.89
N ALA A 91 16.79 2.24 -4.30
CA ALA A 91 17.21 0.98 -3.69
C ALA A 91 17.92 0.03 -4.67
N ASP A 92 17.53 0.01 -5.94
CA ASP A 92 18.21 -0.77 -6.98
C ASP A 92 19.64 -0.26 -7.27
N LEU A 93 19.95 0.99 -6.92
CA LEU A 93 21.31 1.56 -6.97
C LEU A 93 22.09 1.34 -5.65
N GLY A 94 21.50 0.63 -4.69
CA GLY A 94 22.08 0.38 -3.37
C GLY A 94 21.98 1.57 -2.41
N ALA A 95 21.14 2.56 -2.71
CA ALA A 95 20.89 3.68 -1.79
C ALA A 95 19.95 3.27 -0.65
N ASP A 96 20.10 3.93 0.50
CA ASP A 96 19.22 3.79 1.68
C ASP A 96 18.53 5.14 1.96
N ASN A 97 17.78 5.62 0.96
CA ASN A 97 17.08 6.87 1.06
C ASN A 97 15.81 6.72 1.91
N PRO A 98 15.43 7.75 2.69
CA PRO A 98 14.18 7.72 3.43
C PRO A 98 12.97 7.65 2.47
N PRO A 99 11.84 7.06 2.90
CA PRO A 99 10.62 7.04 2.11
C PRO A 99 10.14 8.45 1.74
N ALA A 100 9.61 8.58 0.52
CA ALA A 100 8.99 9.80 0.01
C ALA A 100 7.48 9.90 0.33
N LEU A 101 6.96 8.94 1.12
CA LEU A 101 5.55 8.85 1.49
C LEU A 101 5.37 8.84 3.01
N ASP A 102 4.42 9.65 3.48
CA ASP A 102 3.90 9.60 4.83
C ASP A 102 2.51 8.97 4.84
N TRP A 103 2.25 8.12 5.83
CA TRP A 103 0.92 7.56 6.06
C TRP A 103 0.12 8.45 7.00
N LYS A 104 -1.06 8.88 6.56
CA LYS A 104 -1.99 9.66 7.37
C LYS A 104 -3.26 8.85 7.61
N TYR A 105 -3.65 8.74 8.87
CA TYR A 105 -4.90 8.08 9.24
C TYR A 105 -6.09 9.01 9.04
N GLN A 106 -7.12 8.54 8.35
CA GLN A 106 -8.35 9.26 8.07
C GLN A 106 -9.56 8.38 8.36
N LYS A 107 -10.22 8.63 9.50
CA LYS A 107 -11.38 7.83 9.94
C LYS A 107 -12.53 7.84 8.93
N THR A 108 -12.72 8.95 8.21
CA THR A 108 -13.73 9.10 7.16
C THR A 108 -13.50 8.19 5.95
N CYS A 109 -12.30 7.65 5.82
CA CYS A 109 -11.86 6.81 4.72
C CYS A 109 -11.75 5.33 5.12
N GLU A 110 -12.11 5.00 6.36
CA GLU A 110 -12.13 3.63 6.88
C GLU A 110 -13.33 2.87 6.31
N ILE A 111 -13.05 1.68 5.78
CA ILE A 111 -14.04 0.74 5.26
C ILE A 111 -13.92 -0.53 6.11
N PRO A 112 -14.98 -0.92 6.83
CA PRO A 112 -14.99 -2.17 7.59
C PRO A 112 -14.69 -3.36 6.68
N HIS A 113 -13.63 -4.09 6.99
CA HIS A 113 -13.18 -5.22 6.17
C HIS A 113 -12.63 -6.37 7.01
N VAL A 114 -12.58 -7.56 6.40
CA VAL A 114 -11.89 -8.74 6.95
C VAL A 114 -10.91 -9.29 5.92
N VAL A 115 -9.74 -9.74 6.40
CA VAL A 115 -8.77 -10.49 5.59
C VAL A 115 -8.88 -11.97 5.90
N LEU A 116 -9.09 -12.79 4.87
CA LEU A 116 -9.14 -14.23 4.98
C LEU A 116 -7.94 -14.85 4.27
N GLY A 117 -7.24 -15.76 4.93
CA GLY A 117 -6.14 -16.49 4.31
C GLY A 117 -5.90 -17.83 4.97
N LYS A 118 -5.25 -18.73 4.22
CA LYS A 118 -4.96 -20.10 4.65
C LYS A 118 -3.68 -20.21 5.48
N THR A 119 -2.81 -19.22 5.41
CA THR A 119 -1.48 -19.22 6.04
C THR A 119 -1.40 -18.17 7.16
N LYS A 120 -0.21 -17.92 7.71
CA LYS A 120 0.02 -16.79 8.63
C LYS A 120 -0.09 -15.45 7.87
N PRO A 121 -0.54 -14.36 8.53
CA PRO A 121 -0.55 -13.03 7.93
C PRO A 121 0.79 -12.65 7.30
N GLY A 122 0.76 -12.01 6.13
CA GLY A 122 1.94 -11.65 5.36
C GLY A 122 2.35 -12.70 4.32
N GLY A 123 1.83 -13.93 4.40
CA GLY A 123 2.02 -14.95 3.36
C GLY A 123 3.49 -15.19 3.03
N THR A 124 3.93 -14.80 1.83
CA THR A 124 5.32 -14.93 1.37
C THR A 124 6.33 -14.15 2.20
N TRP A 125 5.94 -13.08 2.90
CA TRP A 125 6.84 -12.38 3.85
C TRP A 125 7.32 -13.29 4.99
N GLN A 126 6.60 -14.37 5.28
CA GLN A 126 7.00 -15.36 6.27
C GLN A 126 8.19 -16.22 5.81
N ALA A 127 8.42 -16.34 4.50
CA ALA A 127 9.50 -17.15 3.94
C ALA A 127 10.87 -16.46 3.96
N SER A 128 10.93 -15.20 4.40
CA SER A 128 12.14 -14.37 4.39
C SER A 128 12.91 -14.37 5.73
N HIS A 129 12.75 -15.40 6.57
CA HIS A 129 13.51 -15.56 7.82
C HIS A 129 14.45 -16.77 7.75
#